data_AF-A0A7S1X5X3-F1
#
_entry.id   AF-A0A7S1X5X3-F1
#
_cell.length_a   1.000
_cell.length_b   1.000
_cell.length_c   1.000
_cell.angle_alpha   90.00
_cell.angle_beta   90.00
_cell.angle_gamma   90.00
#
_symmetry.space_group_name_H-M   'P 1'
#
loop_
_entity.id
_entity.type
_entity.pdbx_description
1 polymer ?
#
loop_
_entity_poly.entity_id
_entity_poly.type
_entity_poly.pdbx_seq_one_letter_code
_entity_poly.pdbx_strand_id
1 'polypeptide(L)'
;AGPNNGRVITDASPVYVAVDFSEPVRPLGDDAIQVLGGTIVPGSLQRLGSAKYTFLVEPVISGRGCVNGTTGEAPAIDNAGCISVRVSAGQYVDLAGNMGATSASLRVTFDPKAYSYIADQSDSLLDSTAVVALLWFAGVVGALALAVLV
;
A
#
# COMPACT_ATOMS: atom_id res chain seq x y z
N ALA A 1 -2.39 21.04 6.91
CA ALA A 1 -1.60 19.89 6.46
C ALA A 1 -2.16 18.65 7.15
N GLY A 2 -2.80 17.76 6.38
CA GLY A 2 -3.37 16.51 6.90
C GLY A 2 -2.30 15.42 7.04
N PRO A 3 -2.59 14.29 7.71
CA PRO A 3 -1.58 13.35 8.21
C PRO A 3 -0.87 12.48 7.15
N ASN A 4 -0.93 12.80 5.86
CA ASN A 4 -0.35 11.96 4.79
C ASN A 4 0.62 12.74 3.90
N ASN A 5 1.87 12.82 4.31
CA ASN A 5 2.98 13.33 3.50
C ASN A 5 3.48 12.28 2.48
N GLY A 6 2.58 11.71 1.67
CA GLY A 6 2.94 10.95 0.46
C GLY A 6 3.52 9.53 0.63
N ARG A 7 3.30 8.85 1.76
CA ARG A 7 3.78 7.48 2.01
C ARG A 7 2.62 6.55 2.35
N VAL A 8 2.42 5.51 1.55
CA VAL A 8 1.49 4.41 1.85
C VAL A 8 2.27 3.33 2.61
N ILE A 9 1.74 2.85 3.73
CA ILE A 9 2.28 1.69 4.46
C ILE A 9 1.20 0.60 4.42
N THR A 10 1.60 -0.64 4.15
CA THR A 10 0.68 -1.79 4.06
C THR A 10 1.37 -3.07 4.51
N ASP A 11 0.62 -4.00 5.06
CA ASP A 11 1.02 -5.39 5.34
C ASP A 11 0.52 -6.37 4.27
N ALA A 12 -0.17 -5.89 3.24
CA ALA A 12 -0.73 -6.72 2.19
C ALA A 12 0.34 -7.12 1.17
N SER A 13 0.45 -8.41 0.87
CA SER A 13 1.23 -8.94 -0.24
C SER A 13 0.35 -9.91 -1.05
N PRO A 14 0.22 -9.72 -2.38
CA PRO A 14 0.77 -8.61 -3.17
C PRO A 14 0.08 -7.26 -2.90
N VAL A 15 0.79 -6.16 -3.20
CA VAL A 15 0.29 -4.79 -3.03
C VAL A 15 -0.59 -4.40 -4.21
N TYR A 16 -1.80 -3.92 -3.92
CA TYR A 16 -2.71 -3.37 -4.93
C TYR A 16 -2.33 -1.93 -5.30
N VAL A 17 -2.17 -1.66 -6.59
CA VAL A 17 -1.81 -0.35 -7.13
C VAL A 17 -2.84 0.09 -8.16
N ALA A 18 -3.24 1.36 -8.09
CA ALA A 18 -4.08 2.01 -9.09
C ALA A 18 -3.34 3.20 -9.70
N VAL A 19 -3.53 3.38 -11.01
CA VAL A 19 -3.04 4.52 -11.78
C VAL A 19 -4.23 5.18 -12.45
N ASP A 20 -4.38 6.48 -12.21
CA ASP A 20 -5.41 7.33 -12.81
C ASP A 20 -4.73 8.38 -13.70
N PHE A 21 -5.19 8.46 -14.95
CA PHE A 21 -4.79 9.49 -15.91
C PHE A 21 -5.80 10.64 -15.88
N SER A 22 -5.33 11.86 -16.14
CA SER A 22 -6.19 13.05 -16.19
C SER A 22 -7.17 13.03 -17.37
N GLU A 23 -6.94 12.16 -18.35
CA GLU A 23 -7.76 12.01 -19.55
C GLU A 23 -7.67 10.56 -20.08
N PRO A 24 -8.59 10.16 -20.98
CA PRO A 24 -8.50 8.89 -21.67
C PRO A 24 -7.16 8.68 -22.41
N VAL A 25 -6.56 7.52 -22.22
CA VAL A 25 -5.33 7.09 -22.90
C VAL A 25 -5.57 5.86 -23.78
N ARG A 26 -4.73 5.69 -24.79
CA ARG A 26 -4.64 4.43 -25.55
C ARG A 26 -4.28 3.25 -24.61
N PRO A 27 -4.59 2.00 -24.97
CA PRO A 27 -4.18 0.84 -24.17
C PRO A 27 -2.68 0.86 -23.85
N LEU A 28 -2.32 0.69 -22.57
CA LEU A 28 -0.93 0.60 -22.12
C LEU A 28 -0.37 -0.81 -22.38
N GLY A 29 0.93 -0.89 -22.67
CA GLY A 29 1.70 -2.11 -22.53
C GLY A 29 2.24 -2.27 -21.10
N ASP A 30 2.63 -3.50 -20.74
CA ASP A 30 3.20 -3.80 -19.41
C ASP A 30 4.54 -3.07 -19.16
N ASP A 31 5.26 -2.73 -20.23
CA ASP A 31 6.52 -1.98 -20.21
C ASP A 31 6.35 -0.50 -19.85
N ALA A 32 5.13 0.02 -19.87
CA ALA A 32 4.86 1.40 -19.51
C ALA A 32 5.04 1.69 -18.02
N ILE A 33 4.92 0.65 -17.18
CA ILE A 33 4.96 0.75 -15.73
C ILE A 33 6.34 0.30 -15.24
N GLN A 34 7.05 1.22 -14.58
CA GLN A 34 8.30 0.90 -13.91
C GLN A 34 8.04 0.65 -12.43
N VAL A 35 8.49 -0.51 -11.95
CA VAL A 35 8.45 -0.89 -10.54
C VAL A 35 9.88 -1.15 -10.06
N LEU A 36 10.26 -0.49 -8.97
CA LEU A 36 11.51 -0.71 -8.24
C LEU A 36 11.20 -1.29 -6.86
N GLY A 37 12.04 -2.22 -6.40
CA GLY A 37 11.84 -2.88 -5.10
C GLY A 37 10.62 -3.81 -5.04
N GLY A 38 10.13 -4.24 -6.19
CA GLY A 38 9.03 -5.17 -6.36
C GLY A 38 8.93 -5.66 -7.81
N THR A 39 8.04 -6.61 -8.06
CA THR A 39 7.75 -7.14 -9.40
C THR A 39 6.24 -7.11 -9.65
N ILE A 40 5.80 -6.68 -10.82
CA ILE A 40 4.38 -6.76 -11.20
C ILE A 40 4.00 -8.25 -11.28
N VAL A 41 2.89 -8.63 -10.66
CA VAL A 41 2.35 -9.99 -10.77
C VAL A 41 1.87 -10.21 -12.22
N PRO A 42 2.35 -11.23 -12.94
CA PRO A 42 1.98 -11.47 -14.33
C PRO A 42 0.45 -11.55 -14.54
N GLY A 43 -0.06 -10.86 -15.57
CA GLY A 43 -1.50 -10.82 -15.88
C GLY A 43 -2.35 -9.97 -14.94
N SER A 44 -1.75 -9.34 -13.91
CA SER A 44 -2.51 -8.50 -12.97
C SER A 44 -2.85 -7.11 -13.51
N LEU A 45 -2.21 -6.66 -14.60
CA LEU A 45 -2.54 -5.37 -15.23
C LEU A 45 -3.92 -5.43 -15.87
N GLN A 46 -4.85 -4.69 -15.29
CA GLN A 46 -6.25 -4.61 -15.71
C GLN A 46 -6.63 -3.16 -15.99
N ARG A 47 -7.31 -2.95 -17.11
CA ARG A 47 -7.83 -1.63 -17.50
C ARG A 47 -9.27 -1.49 -16.97
N LEU A 48 -9.49 -0.58 -16.04
CA LEU A 48 -10.81 -0.32 -15.41
C LEU A 48 -11.49 0.92 -16.01
N GLY A 49 -11.38 1.10 -17.32
CA GLY A 49 -11.90 2.26 -18.05
C GLY A 49 -10.86 2.90 -18.96
N SER A 50 -11.21 4.02 -19.60
CA SER A 50 -10.32 4.62 -20.60
C SER A 50 -9.11 5.36 -20.00
N ALA A 51 -9.14 5.69 -18.71
CA ALA A 51 -8.14 6.47 -18.01
C ALA A 51 -7.66 5.84 -16.69
N LYS A 52 -8.00 4.56 -16.42
CA LYS A 52 -7.69 3.90 -15.14
C LYS A 52 -7.15 2.50 -15.33
N TYR A 53 -6.06 2.19 -14.63
CA TYR A 53 -5.44 0.87 -14.60
C TYR A 53 -5.18 0.43 -13.17
N THR A 54 -5.21 -0.88 -12.95
CA THR A 54 -4.91 -1.50 -11.67
C THR A 54 -4.03 -2.72 -11.87
N PHE A 55 -3.14 -3.01 -10.93
CA PHE A 55 -2.27 -4.18 -10.95
C PHE A 55 -1.80 -4.53 -9.55
N LEU A 56 -1.19 -5.70 -9.44
CA LEU A 56 -0.61 -6.22 -8.20
C LEU A 56 0.92 -6.17 -8.30
N VAL A 57 1.57 -5.81 -7.20
CA VAL A 57 3.04 -5.80 -7.09
C VAL A 57 3.46 -6.69 -5.93
N GLU A 58 4.31 -7.67 -6.21
CA GLU A 58 4.99 -8.46 -5.18
C GLU A 58 6.19 -7.65 -4.65
N PRO A 59 6.22 -7.26 -3.35
CA PRO A 59 7.35 -6.55 -2.77
C PRO A 59 8.60 -7.45 -2.73
N VAL A 60 9.77 -6.85 -3.00
CA VAL A 60 11.04 -7.47 -2.62
C VAL A 60 11.33 -7.12 -1.17
N ILE A 61 11.59 -8.15 -0.35
CA ILE A 61 11.94 -7.97 1.05
C ILE A 61 13.40 -7.52 1.16
N SER A 62 13.61 -6.33 1.71
CA SER A 62 14.94 -5.73 1.89
C SER A 62 15.29 -5.46 3.36
N GLY A 63 14.34 -5.72 4.27
CA GLY A 63 14.46 -5.33 5.68
C GLY A 63 14.42 -3.81 5.89
N ARG A 64 13.98 -3.06 4.87
CA ARG A 64 13.93 -1.60 4.89
C ARG A 64 12.67 -1.05 4.25
N GLY A 65 12.09 -0.03 4.90
CA GLY A 65 10.99 0.75 4.34
C GLY A 65 11.45 1.83 3.37
N CYS A 66 10.51 2.61 2.84
CA CYS A 66 10.87 3.73 1.96
C CYS A 66 11.46 4.91 2.75
N VAL A 67 12.42 5.62 2.16
CA VAL A 67 12.94 6.89 2.68
C VAL A 67 11.84 7.95 2.73
N ASN A 68 11.79 8.74 3.80
CA ASN A 68 10.89 9.88 3.91
C ASN A 68 11.55 11.11 3.25
N GLY A 69 11.22 11.38 1.99
CA GLY A 69 11.80 12.49 1.22
C GLY A 69 12.90 12.09 0.22
N THR A 70 13.73 13.05 -0.19
CA THR A 70 14.79 12.88 -1.20
C THR A 70 16.16 12.56 -0.61
N THR A 71 16.34 12.75 0.71
CA THR A 71 17.61 12.54 1.42
C THR A 71 17.35 11.87 2.75
N GLY A 72 18.03 10.77 3.04
CA GLY A 72 17.93 10.06 4.30
C GLY A 72 18.18 8.56 4.15
N GLU A 73 18.50 7.89 5.26
CA GLU A 73 18.54 6.43 5.29
C GLU A 73 17.13 5.85 5.36
N ALA A 74 16.94 4.73 4.67
CA ALA A 74 15.69 3.99 4.71
C ALA A 74 15.52 3.36 6.11
N PRO A 75 14.34 3.50 6.76
CA PRO A 75 14.12 2.93 8.08
C PRO A 75 14.30 1.41 8.03
N ALA A 76 15.09 0.86 8.95
CA ALA A 76 15.18 -0.58 9.14
C ALA A 76 13.85 -1.07 9.73
N ILE A 77 13.19 -1.98 9.02
CA ILE A 77 11.93 -2.58 9.43
C ILE A 77 12.03 -4.06 9.07
N ASP A 78 11.91 -4.92 10.08
CA ASP A 78 12.07 -6.36 9.92
C ASP A 78 11.08 -6.93 8.90
N ASN A 79 11.57 -7.72 7.95
CA ASN A 79 10.80 -8.28 6.83
C ASN A 79 10.02 -7.26 5.98
N ALA A 80 10.42 -5.99 5.98
CA ALA A 80 9.80 -4.96 5.14
C ALA A 80 10.43 -4.86 3.74
N GLY A 81 9.73 -4.14 2.87
CA GLY A 81 10.21 -3.73 1.55
C GLY A 81 9.76 -2.31 1.19
N CYS A 82 10.46 -1.69 0.25
CA CYS A 82 10.05 -0.42 -0.35
C CYS A 82 9.78 -0.62 -1.84
N ILE A 83 8.54 -0.36 -2.25
CA ILE A 83 8.13 -0.35 -3.64
C ILE A 83 8.10 1.10 -4.12
N SER A 84 8.67 1.36 -5.30
CA SER A 84 8.43 2.61 -6.04
C SER A 84 7.84 2.31 -7.41
N VAL A 85 6.72 2.94 -7.71
CA VAL A 85 6.00 2.79 -8.98
C VAL A 85 5.95 4.12 -9.71
N ARG A 86 6.21 4.12 -11.01
CA ARG A 86 5.97 5.26 -11.90
C ARG A 86 5.59 4.81 -13.29
N VAL A 87 4.90 5.67 -14.02
CA VAL A 87 4.70 5.55 -15.47
C VAL A 87 5.75 6.40 -16.17
N SER A 88 6.47 5.82 -17.12
CA SER A 88 7.57 6.51 -17.80
C SER A 88 7.06 7.47 -18.87
N ALA A 89 7.77 8.57 -19.09
CA ALA A 89 7.53 9.45 -20.24
C ALA A 89 7.55 8.65 -21.56
N GLY A 90 6.68 9.04 -22.50
CA GLY A 90 6.59 8.44 -23.83
C GLY A 90 6.01 7.04 -23.89
N GLN A 91 5.69 6.41 -22.75
CA GLN A 91 5.10 5.07 -22.70
C GLN A 91 3.56 5.07 -22.65
N TYR A 92 2.95 6.25 -22.61
CA TYR A 92 1.51 6.41 -22.74
C TYR A 92 1.20 7.57 -23.68
N VAL A 93 0.10 7.43 -24.39
CA VAL A 93 -0.36 8.38 -25.40
C VAL A 93 -1.84 8.62 -25.15
N ASP A 94 -2.24 9.89 -25.14
CA ASP A 94 -3.65 10.25 -25.07
C ASP A 94 -4.40 9.83 -26.36
N LEU A 95 -5.72 10.04 -26.39
CA LEU A 95 -6.48 9.73 -27.60
C LEU A 95 -6.17 10.67 -28.79
N ALA A 96 -5.71 11.89 -28.53
CA ALA A 96 -5.31 12.85 -29.56
C ALA A 96 -3.93 12.55 -30.18
N GLY A 97 -3.14 11.65 -29.58
CA GLY A 97 -1.80 11.27 -30.04
C GLY A 97 -0.66 11.99 -29.33
N ASN A 98 -0.93 12.79 -28.28
CA ASN A 98 0.12 13.45 -27.52
C ASN A 98 0.81 12.45 -26.57
N MET A 99 2.14 12.47 -26.54
CA MET A 99 2.92 11.64 -25.63
C MET A 99 2.90 12.19 -24.20
N GLY A 100 2.75 11.27 -23.26
CA GLY A 100 2.77 11.56 -21.83
C GLY A 100 4.16 11.92 -21.28
N ALA A 101 4.18 12.75 -20.25
CA ALA A 101 5.37 13.03 -19.44
C ALA A 101 5.56 11.96 -18.34
N THR A 102 6.71 11.96 -17.66
CA THR A 102 6.94 11.02 -16.55
C THR A 102 5.99 11.34 -15.40
N SER A 103 5.36 10.31 -14.80
CA SER A 103 4.51 10.49 -13.64
C SER A 103 5.31 10.79 -12.38
N ALA A 104 4.65 11.32 -11.35
CA ALA A 104 5.16 11.25 -9.99
C ALA A 104 5.36 9.78 -9.58
N SER A 105 6.33 9.51 -8.71
CA SER A 105 6.55 8.18 -8.17
C SER A 105 5.66 7.94 -6.95
N LEU A 106 4.85 6.88 -6.99
CA LEU A 106 4.24 6.31 -5.80
C LEU A 106 5.31 5.57 -5.00
N ARG A 107 5.32 5.73 -3.68
CA ARG A 107 6.19 5.01 -2.76
C ARG A 107 5.35 4.28 -1.73
N VAL A 108 5.52 2.96 -1.65
CA VAL A 108 4.81 2.09 -0.71
C VAL A 108 5.82 1.35 0.15
N THR A 109 5.70 1.47 1.46
CA THR A 109 6.41 0.58 2.39
C THR A 109 5.53 -0.64 2.63
N PHE A 110 5.99 -1.81 2.21
CA PHE A 110 5.46 -3.07 2.70
C PHE A 110 6.07 -3.33 4.08
N ASP A 111 5.24 -3.45 5.10
CA ASP A 111 5.63 -3.76 6.47
C ASP A 111 4.65 -4.82 7.00
N PRO A 112 5.06 -6.09 7.11
CA PRO A 112 4.19 -7.18 7.55
C PRO A 112 3.77 -7.04 9.02
N LYS A 113 4.36 -6.10 9.76
CA LYS A 113 4.03 -5.78 11.15
C LYS A 113 3.27 -4.46 11.30
N ALA A 114 2.89 -3.81 10.19
CA ALA A 114 2.19 -2.51 10.23
C ALA A 114 0.89 -2.52 11.06
N TYR A 115 0.26 -3.70 11.25
CA TYR A 115 -0.91 -3.90 12.11
C TYR A 115 -0.66 -4.82 13.31
N SER A 116 0.60 -5.03 13.72
CA SER A 116 0.92 -5.82 14.89
C SER A 116 0.50 -5.08 16.17
N TYR A 117 -0.50 -5.62 16.86
CA TYR A 117 -0.88 -5.22 18.21
C TYR A 117 0.37 -5.25 19.10
N ILE A 118 0.76 -4.11 19.69
CA ILE A 118 1.71 -4.13 20.81
C ILE A 118 0.92 -4.70 21.99
N ALA A 119 0.94 -6.01 22.17
CA ALA A 119 0.79 -6.53 23.52
C ALA A 119 2.09 -6.16 24.23
N ASP A 120 2.06 -5.03 24.94
CA ASP A 120 3.16 -4.63 25.77
C ASP A 120 3.35 -5.73 26.82
N GLN A 121 4.39 -6.54 26.67
CA GLN A 121 4.81 -7.51 27.68
C GLN A 121 5.74 -6.84 28.71
N SER A 122 5.85 -5.50 28.71
CA SER A 122 6.68 -4.75 29.65
C SER A 122 5.92 -4.14 30.84
N ASP A 123 4.71 -4.62 31.14
CA ASP A 123 4.09 -4.34 32.45
C ASP A 123 3.85 -5.62 33.25
N SER A 124 4.69 -5.81 34.26
CA SER A 124 4.59 -6.84 35.29
C SER A 124 3.44 -6.54 36.26
N LEU A 125 2.24 -6.31 35.75
CA LEU A 125 1.03 -6.00 36.51
C LEU A 125 -0.12 -6.95 36.12
N LEU A 126 0.17 -8.25 36.07
CA LEU A 126 -0.87 -9.26 36.27
C LEU A 126 -1.11 -9.39 37.77
N ASP A 127 -1.82 -8.42 38.35
CA ASP A 127 -2.57 -8.73 39.57
C ASP A 127 -3.91 -9.35 39.16
N SER A 128 -4.12 -10.53 39.72
CA SER A 128 -5.20 -11.44 39.43
C SER A 128 -6.57 -10.75 39.57
N THR A 129 -7.46 -10.98 38.58
CA THR A 129 -8.94 -10.92 38.62
C THR A 129 -9.73 -9.92 37.74
N ALA A 130 -9.15 -9.17 36.79
CA ALA A 130 -9.97 -8.57 35.72
C ALA A 130 -9.17 -8.22 34.47
N VAL A 131 -9.33 -9.00 33.39
CA VAL A 131 -8.99 -8.52 32.04
C VAL A 131 -10.24 -7.84 31.47
N VAL A 132 -10.31 -6.51 31.56
CA VAL A 132 -11.27 -5.72 30.78
C VAL A 132 -10.57 -5.28 29.50
N ALA A 133 -10.74 -6.06 28.44
CA ALA A 133 -10.42 -5.59 27.10
C ALA A 133 -11.61 -4.78 26.58
N LEU A 134 -11.54 -3.44 26.68
CA LEU A 134 -12.54 -2.56 26.10
C LEU A 134 -12.21 -2.37 24.60
N LEU A 135 -12.83 -3.20 23.76
CA LEU A 135 -12.74 -3.11 22.30
C LEU A 135 -13.75 -2.06 21.80
N TRP A 136 -13.26 -0.91 21.35
CA TRP A 136 -14.08 0.00 20.55
C TRP A 136 -13.91 -0.33 19.07
N PHE A 137 -15.01 -0.73 18.41
CA PHE A 137 -15.06 -0.86 16.96
C PHE A 137 -15.70 0.41 16.37
N ALA A 138 -15.00 1.09 15.46
CA ALA A 138 -15.60 2.13 14.63
C ALA A 138 -15.84 1.60 13.21
N GLY A 139 -17.10 1.21 12.93
CA GLY A 139 -17.64 0.85 11.61
C GLY A 139 -17.48 -0.63 11.23
N VAL A 140 -18.43 -1.37 10.65
CA VAL A 140 -19.79 -1.11 10.14
C VAL A 140 -20.63 -2.40 10.34
N VAL A 141 -21.90 -2.19 10.65
CA VAL A 141 -23.07 -3.08 10.77
C VAL A 141 -22.90 -4.56 10.37
N GLY A 142 -23.05 -5.44 11.36
CA GLY A 142 -23.33 -6.86 11.21
C GLY A 142 -23.51 -7.50 12.59
N ALA A 143 -24.74 -7.89 12.91
CA ALA A 143 -25.19 -8.29 14.24
C ALA A 143 -24.33 -9.35 14.94
N LEU A 144 -24.25 -9.26 16.28
CA LEU A 144 -24.03 -10.43 17.13
C LEU A 144 -24.90 -10.36 18.38
N ALA A 145 -25.70 -11.40 18.57
CA ALA A 145 -26.49 -11.64 19.78
C ALA A 145 -25.57 -12.04 20.94
N LEU A 146 -25.85 -11.54 22.14
CA LEU A 146 -25.28 -12.06 23.38
C LEU A 146 -26.41 -12.74 24.16
N ALA A 147 -26.32 -14.07 24.30
CA ALA A 147 -27.06 -14.79 25.33
C ALA A 147 -26.31 -14.64 26.65
N VAL A 148 -26.98 -14.10 27.67
CA VAL A 148 -26.51 -14.17 29.06
C VAL A 148 -27.09 -15.44 29.65
N LEU A 149 -26.24 -16.37 30.08
CA LEU A 149 -26.60 -17.36 31.07
C LEU A 149 -26.06 -16.85 32.41
N VAL A 150 -26.97 -16.54 33.34
CA VAL A 150 -26.64 -16.48 34.78
C VAL A 150 -26.92 -17.86 35.35
#